data_AF-A0AAQ3WV71-F1
#
_entry.id   AF-A0AAQ3WV71-F1
#
_cell.length_a   1.000
_cell.length_b   1.000
_cell.length_c   1.000
_cell.angle_alpha   90.00
_cell.angle_beta   90.00
_cell.angle_gamma   90.00
#
_symmetry.space_group_name_H-M   'P 1'
#
loop_
_entity.id
_entity.type
_entity.pdbx_description
1 polymer ?
#
loop_
_entity_poly.entity_id
_entity_poly.type
_entity_poly.pdbx_seq_one_letter_code
_entity_poly.pdbx_strand_id
1 'polypeptide(L)'
;MASTACFVIVSKNDIPIYEAEVGSAPKKEDLAYQHQFILHAALDVVQDLAWTTNAMFLKSVDRFNDLVVSVYVTAGHILSKSSFSPLLQPRVDSHGSISFCYQCCNANTIFMLLHDSRSEDGIKSFFQEVHELYIKIFLNPLYLPGSRITSSHFDTKVRALARKYL
;
A
#
# COMPACT_ATOMS: atom_id res chain seq x y z
N MET A 1 16.22 6.79 -20.87
CA MET A 1 15.27 7.86 -20.50
C MET A 1 15.17 7.88 -18.98
N ALA A 2 15.14 9.05 -18.36
CA ALA A 2 15.02 9.11 -16.91
C ALA A 2 13.58 8.74 -16.52
N SER A 3 13.40 7.66 -15.77
CA SER A 3 12.08 7.23 -15.28
C SER A 3 11.79 7.94 -13.96
N THR A 4 10.63 8.59 -13.86
CA THR A 4 10.08 9.12 -12.61
C THR A 4 9.14 8.09 -12.01
N ALA A 5 9.47 7.61 -10.81
CA ALA A 5 8.54 6.79 -10.04
C ALA A 5 8.55 7.18 -8.56
N CYS A 6 7.37 7.28 -7.97
CA CYS A 6 7.14 7.59 -6.57
C CYS A 6 6.34 6.45 -5.94
N PHE A 7 6.91 5.84 -4.90
CA PHE A 7 6.31 4.72 -4.20
C PHE A 7 5.94 5.12 -2.77
N VAL A 8 4.70 4.85 -2.37
CA VAL A 8 4.18 5.20 -1.05
C VAL A 8 3.44 3.99 -0.46
N ILE A 9 3.62 3.78 0.84
CA ILE A 9 2.84 2.83 1.62
C ILE A 9 1.93 3.63 2.54
N VAL A 10 0.63 3.41 2.40
CA VAL A 10 -0.42 4.08 3.17
C VAL A 10 -1.03 3.08 4.15
N SER A 11 -1.21 3.51 5.39
CA SER A 11 -1.88 2.74 6.44
C SER A 11 -3.37 3.08 6.53
N LYS A 12 -4.08 2.45 7.47
CA LYS A 12 -5.55 2.47 7.61
C LYS A 12 -6.22 3.83 7.88
N ASN A 13 -5.44 4.87 8.15
CA ASN A 13 -5.95 6.22 8.45
C ASN A 13 -5.56 7.23 7.37
N ASP A 14 -5.25 6.76 6.16
CA ASP A 14 -4.71 7.58 5.06
C ASP A 14 -3.38 8.28 5.42
N ILE A 15 -2.65 7.70 6.38
CA ILE A 15 -1.35 8.17 6.83
C ILE A 15 -0.27 7.43 6.04
N PRO A 16 0.61 8.14 5.30
CA PRO A 16 1.76 7.53 4.67
C PRO A 16 2.76 7.08 5.74
N ILE A 17 3.07 5.79 5.76
CA ILE A 17 4.03 5.17 6.68
C ILE A 17 5.41 4.98 6.04
N TYR A 18 5.48 5.02 4.71
CA TYR A 18 6.73 4.99 3.95
C TYR A 18 6.55 5.74 2.63
N GLU A 19 7.57 6.50 2.24
CA GLU A 19 7.61 7.26 1.00
C GLU A 19 9.01 7.14 0.41
N ALA A 20 9.09 6.83 -0.87
CA ALA A 20 10.35 6.76 -1.58
C ALA A 20 10.20 7.18 -3.03
N GLU A 21 11.04 8.13 -3.43
CA GLU A 21 11.31 8.39 -4.84
C GLU A 21 12.25 7.31 -5.36
N VAL A 22 11.75 6.57 -6.32
CA VAL A 22 12.35 5.38 -6.92
C VAL A 22 12.41 5.59 -8.43
N GLY A 23 13.34 6.43 -8.85
CA GLY A 23 13.56 6.78 -10.25
C GLY A 23 14.98 7.24 -10.49
N SER A 24 15.40 7.29 -11.75
CA SER A 24 16.73 7.80 -12.13
C SER A 24 16.70 9.32 -12.41
N ALA A 25 15.52 9.95 -12.33
CA ALA A 25 15.36 11.38 -12.50
C ALA A 25 15.99 12.15 -11.33
N PRO A 26 16.60 13.32 -11.59
CA PRO A 26 17.13 14.17 -10.52
C PRO A 26 16.00 14.57 -9.57
N LYS A 27 16.27 14.49 -8.26
CA LYS A 27 15.33 14.94 -7.23
C LYS A 27 15.01 16.41 -7.45
N LYS A 28 13.77 16.71 -7.85
CA LYS A 28 13.20 18.05 -7.86
C LYS A 28 12.15 18.10 -6.76
N GLU A 29 12.40 18.88 -5.71
CA GLU A 29 11.48 19.01 -4.58
C GLU A 29 10.07 19.44 -5.02
N ASP A 30 9.95 20.30 -6.05
CA ASP A 30 8.65 20.72 -6.59
C ASP A 30 7.81 19.54 -7.13
N LEU A 31 8.45 18.51 -7.69
CA LEU A 31 7.76 17.32 -8.19
C LEU A 31 7.30 16.41 -7.05
N ALA A 32 8.01 16.40 -5.92
CA ALA A 32 7.64 15.60 -4.76
C ALA A 32 6.27 16.02 -4.19
N TYR A 33 6.03 17.33 -4.07
CA TYR A 33 4.74 17.87 -3.64
C TYR A 33 3.61 17.54 -4.63
N GLN A 34 3.91 17.60 -5.93
CA GLN A 34 2.95 17.21 -6.95
C GLN A 34 2.59 15.72 -6.86
N HIS A 35 3.58 14.85 -6.69
CA HIS A 35 3.35 13.41 -6.54
C HIS A 35 2.50 13.10 -5.31
N GLN A 36 2.73 13.81 -4.19
CA GLN A 36 1.93 13.66 -2.99
C GLN A 36 0.45 14.04 -3.24
N PHE A 37 0.21 15.15 -3.95
CA PHE A 37 -1.15 15.57 -4.29
C PHE A 37 -1.87 14.55 -5.18
N ILE A 38 -1.19 14.05 -6.23
CA ILE A 38 -1.75 13.06 -7.15
C ILE A 38 -2.10 11.77 -6.41
N LEU A 39 -1.17 11.24 -5.61
CA LEU A 39 -1.39 10.02 -4.86
C LEU A 39 -2.51 10.17 -3.82
N HIS A 40 -2.59 11.32 -3.16
CA HIS A 40 -3.66 11.59 -2.21
C HIS A 40 -5.03 11.68 -2.89
N ALA A 41 -5.13 12.35 -4.04
CA ALA A 41 -6.37 12.44 -4.81
C ALA A 41 -6.84 11.06 -5.33
N ALA A 42 -5.90 10.16 -5.64
CA ALA A 42 -6.22 8.80 -6.09
C ALA A 42 -6.70 7.88 -4.96
N LEU A 43 -6.50 8.20 -3.68
CA LEU A 43 -6.86 7.32 -2.56
C LEU A 43 -8.35 6.99 -2.53
N ASP A 44 -9.23 7.96 -2.76
CA ASP A 44 -10.68 7.75 -2.73
C ASP A 44 -11.11 6.71 -3.78
N VAL A 45 -10.60 6.84 -5.01
CA VAL A 45 -10.87 5.90 -6.11
C VAL A 45 -10.30 4.51 -5.78
N VAL A 46 -9.12 4.47 -5.19
CA VAL A 46 -8.48 3.22 -4.76
C VAL A 46 -9.32 2.51 -3.72
N GLN A 47 -9.86 3.21 -2.73
CA GLN A 47 -10.69 2.62 -1.67
C GLN A 47 -11.96 1.99 -2.26
N ASP A 48 -12.64 2.65 -3.19
CA ASP A 48 -13.82 2.13 -3.88
C ASP A 48 -13.52 0.87 -4.72
N LEU A 49 -12.45 0.91 -5.52
CA LEU A 49 -12.02 -0.24 -6.31
C LEU A 49 -11.56 -1.38 -5.42
N ALA A 50 -10.84 -1.05 -4.36
CA ALA A 50 -10.38 -2.00 -3.39
C ALA A 50 -11.55 -2.59 -2.60
N TRP A 51 -12.76 -2.01 -2.58
CA TRP A 51 -13.98 -2.59 -2.01
C TRP A 51 -14.67 -3.57 -2.96
N THR A 52 -14.67 -3.29 -4.26
CA THR A 52 -15.33 -4.11 -5.28
C THR A 52 -14.47 -5.26 -5.82
N THR A 53 -13.14 -5.11 -5.80
CA THR A 53 -12.20 -6.05 -6.44
C THR A 53 -11.52 -6.98 -5.43
N ASN A 54 -11.43 -8.27 -5.75
CA ASN A 54 -10.76 -9.28 -4.90
C ASN A 54 -9.28 -9.53 -5.26
N ALA A 55 -8.77 -8.88 -6.31
CA ALA A 55 -7.37 -8.96 -6.67
C ALA A 55 -6.52 -8.05 -5.77
N MET A 56 -5.32 -8.53 -5.40
CA MET A 56 -4.34 -7.71 -4.67
C MET A 56 -3.69 -6.64 -5.54
N PHE A 57 -3.66 -6.80 -6.87
CA PHE A 57 -3.00 -5.85 -7.76
C PHE A 57 -4.03 -5.15 -8.66
N LEU A 58 -4.07 -3.82 -8.56
CA LEU A 58 -4.90 -2.91 -9.35
C LEU A 58 -3.97 -2.13 -10.30
N LYS A 59 -4.09 -2.39 -11.60
CA LYS A 59 -3.09 -2.01 -12.60
C LYS A 59 -3.01 -0.50 -12.88
N SER A 60 -4.10 0.12 -13.31
CA SER A 60 -4.13 1.55 -13.67
C SER A 60 -5.37 2.14 -13.01
N VAL A 61 -5.24 2.48 -11.72
CA VAL A 61 -6.37 3.00 -10.95
C VAL A 61 -6.71 4.42 -11.37
N ASP A 62 -5.69 5.26 -11.53
CA ASP A 62 -5.84 6.64 -11.94
C ASP A 62 -4.71 7.07 -12.89
N ARG A 63 -4.93 8.14 -13.65
CA ARG A 63 -3.96 8.70 -14.60
C ARG A 63 -3.91 10.21 -14.50
N PHE A 64 -2.70 10.73 -14.37
CA PHE A 64 -2.45 12.16 -14.34
C PHE A 64 -1.34 12.50 -15.34
N ASN A 65 -1.68 13.20 -16.42
CA ASN A 65 -0.78 13.42 -17.58
C ASN A 65 -0.26 12.08 -18.13
N ASP A 66 1.06 11.94 -18.25
CA ASP A 66 1.73 10.71 -18.67
C ASP A 66 1.97 9.73 -17.51
N LEU A 67 1.65 10.12 -16.27
CA LEU A 67 1.86 9.28 -15.09
C LEU A 67 0.63 8.41 -14.80
N VAL A 68 0.90 7.16 -14.44
CA VAL A 68 -0.10 6.16 -14.06
C VAL A 68 0.04 5.83 -12.59
N VAL A 69 -1.10 5.70 -11.90
CA VAL A 69 -1.18 5.24 -10.51
C VAL A 69 -1.52 3.75 -10.51
N SER A 70 -0.52 2.93 -10.21
CA SER A 70 -0.67 1.50 -9.93
C SER A 70 -0.81 1.27 -8.44
N VAL A 71 -1.64 0.31 -8.04
CA VAL A 71 -1.90 0.04 -6.63
C VAL A 71 -1.83 -1.44 -6.30
N TYR A 72 -1.30 -1.74 -5.13
CA TYR A 72 -1.29 -3.07 -4.56
C TYR A 72 -1.90 -3.06 -3.16
N VAL A 73 -2.95 -3.86 -2.99
CA VAL A 73 -3.74 -3.99 -1.79
C VAL A 73 -3.31 -5.27 -1.06
N THR A 74 -2.90 -5.12 0.20
CA THR A 74 -2.50 -6.28 1.02
C THR A 74 -3.71 -7.11 1.45
N ALA A 75 -3.48 -8.41 1.72
CA ALA A 75 -4.56 -9.35 2.06
C ALA A 75 -5.40 -8.95 3.28
N GLY A 76 -4.84 -8.16 4.21
CA GLY A 76 -5.57 -7.60 5.35
C GLY A 76 -6.79 -6.77 4.95
N HIS A 77 -6.67 -6.02 3.86
CA HIS A 77 -7.77 -5.22 3.31
C HIS A 77 -8.85 -6.08 2.62
N ILE A 78 -8.46 -7.17 1.95
CA ILE A 78 -9.41 -8.09 1.29
C ILE A 78 -10.20 -8.89 2.33
N LEU A 79 -9.55 -9.33 3.41
CA LEU A 79 -10.18 -10.09 4.49
C LEU A 79 -11.08 -9.22 5.39
N SER A 80 -10.84 -7.91 5.48
CA SER A 80 -11.76 -7.01 6.20
C SER A 80 -13.15 -6.95 5.53
N LYS A 81 -13.21 -7.09 4.19
CA LYS A 81 -14.48 -7.12 3.44
C LYS A 81 -15.39 -8.28 3.84
N SER A 82 -14.84 -9.48 4.06
CA SER A 82 -15.64 -10.66 4.40
C SER A 82 -16.20 -10.58 5.83
N SER A 83 -15.65 -9.70 6.67
CA SER A 83 -16.22 -9.38 7.98
C SER A 83 -17.32 -8.30 7.91
N PHE A 84 -17.44 -7.57 6.80
CA PHE A 84 -18.54 -6.64 6.53
C PHE A 84 -19.73 -7.36 5.88
N SER A 85 -20.17 -8.45 6.51
CA SER A 85 -21.57 -8.85 6.41
C SER A 85 -22.35 -7.85 7.26
N PRO A 86 -23.46 -7.22 6.81
CA PRO A 86 -24.28 -6.32 7.63
C PRO A 86 -24.98 -7.01 8.83
N LEU A 87 -24.53 -8.21 9.24
CA LEU A 87 -25.08 -9.04 10.29
C LEU A 87 -24.01 -9.47 11.30
N LEU A 88 -23.22 -8.53 11.85
CA LEU A 88 -22.53 -8.79 13.12
C LEU A 88 -23.24 -8.09 14.27
N GLN A 89 -24.22 -8.81 14.81
CA GLN A 89 -24.74 -8.55 16.14
C GLN A 89 -23.72 -9.06 17.17
N PRO A 90 -23.53 -8.37 18.32
CA PRO A 90 -22.67 -8.87 19.38
C PRO A 90 -23.25 -10.20 19.92
N ARG A 91 -22.54 -11.31 19.72
CA ARG A 91 -22.89 -12.59 20.36
C ARG A 91 -22.20 -12.65 21.72
N VAL A 92 -22.99 -12.51 22.78
CA VAL A 92 -22.58 -12.84 24.15
C VAL A 92 -22.62 -14.35 24.27
N ASP A 93 -21.48 -14.98 24.54
CA ASP A 93 -21.46 -16.41 24.83
C ASP A 93 -22.18 -16.67 26.15
N SER A 94 -22.81 -17.84 26.29
CA SER A 94 -23.65 -18.21 27.46
C SER A 94 -22.91 -18.24 28.82
N HIS A 95 -21.61 -17.92 28.84
CA HIS A 95 -20.75 -17.79 30.02
C HIS A 95 -20.32 -16.34 30.35
N GLY A 96 -20.82 -15.34 29.64
CA GLY A 96 -20.57 -13.92 29.97
C GLY A 96 -19.18 -13.40 29.61
N SER A 97 -18.38 -14.14 28.84
CA SER A 97 -17.16 -13.60 28.23
C SER A 97 -17.50 -12.89 26.92
N ILE A 98 -17.11 -11.62 26.81
CA ILE A 98 -17.00 -10.93 25.53
C ILE A 98 -15.80 -11.55 24.82
N SER A 99 -16.04 -12.48 23.90
CA SER A 99 -15.03 -12.85 22.94
C SER A 99 -14.83 -11.65 22.01
N PHE A 100 -13.74 -10.90 22.22
CA PHE A 100 -13.27 -9.92 21.25
C PHE A 100 -12.87 -10.69 19.99
N CYS A 101 -13.83 -10.83 19.09
CA CYS A 101 -13.66 -11.40 17.77
C CYS A 101 -12.65 -10.53 17.00
N TYR A 102 -11.39 -10.97 16.94
CA TYR A 102 -10.33 -10.59 15.99
C TYR A 102 -10.25 -9.13 15.48
N GLN A 103 -10.69 -8.14 16.27
CA GLN A 103 -10.71 -6.73 15.84
C GLN A 103 -9.31 -6.07 15.77
N CYS A 104 -8.23 -6.82 16.02
CA CYS A 104 -6.86 -6.29 16.01
C CYS A 104 -6.17 -6.37 14.63
N CYS A 105 -6.65 -7.17 13.67
CA CYS A 105 -5.96 -7.40 12.39
C CYS A 105 -6.54 -6.57 11.22
N ASN A 106 -7.03 -5.35 11.45
CA ASN A 106 -7.33 -4.40 10.37
C ASN A 106 -6.03 -3.79 9.81
N ALA A 107 -5.20 -4.63 9.19
CA ALA A 107 -4.02 -4.20 8.43
C ALA A 107 -4.48 -3.73 7.03
N ASN A 108 -5.26 -2.65 7.00
CA ASN A 108 -5.63 -1.98 5.76
C ASN A 108 -4.41 -1.19 5.29
N THR A 109 -3.48 -1.87 4.61
CA THR A 109 -2.28 -1.25 4.07
C THR A 109 -2.33 -1.32 2.55
N ILE A 110 -2.18 -0.15 1.94
CA ILE A 110 -2.28 0.07 0.51
C ILE A 110 -0.91 0.54 0.02
N PHE A 111 -0.39 -0.10 -1.00
CA PHE A 111 0.84 0.31 -1.68
C PHE A 111 0.45 1.04 -2.94
N MET A 112 0.99 2.24 -3.15
CA MET A 112 0.71 3.06 -4.31
C MET A 112 2.03 3.36 -5.02
N LEU A 113 2.01 3.29 -6.34
CA LEU A 113 3.13 3.63 -7.20
C LEU A 113 2.64 4.56 -8.29
N LEU A 114 3.18 5.76 -8.32
CA LEU A 114 3.08 6.68 -9.45
C LEU A 114 4.27 6.43 -10.36
N HIS A 115 4.05 6.15 -11.64
CA HIS A 115 5.12 5.84 -12.60
C HIS A 115 4.74 6.20 -14.03
N ASP A 116 5.74 6.39 -14.89
CA ASP A 116 5.60 6.49 -16.35
C ASP A 116 5.87 5.14 -17.07
N SER A 117 6.30 4.10 -16.31
CA SER A 117 6.62 2.80 -16.90
C SER A 117 5.41 2.11 -17.52
N ARG A 118 5.61 1.48 -18.70
CA ARG A 118 4.60 0.70 -19.41
C ARG A 118 4.59 -0.80 -19.06
N SER A 119 5.50 -1.26 -18.20
CA SER A 119 5.66 -2.69 -17.88
C SER A 119 4.84 -3.12 -16.65
N GLU A 120 3.58 -3.51 -16.85
CA GLU A 120 2.69 -3.96 -15.76
C GLU A 120 3.25 -5.18 -14.98
N ASP A 121 3.89 -6.12 -15.67
CA ASP A 121 4.45 -7.33 -15.05
C ASP A 121 5.64 -7.02 -14.13
N GLY A 122 6.45 -6.02 -14.51
CA GLY A 122 7.57 -5.54 -13.69
C GLY A 122 7.07 -4.90 -12.41
N ILE A 123 6.05 -4.03 -12.53
CA ILE A 123 5.41 -3.35 -11.41
C ILE A 123 4.76 -4.36 -10.46
N LYS A 124 4.05 -5.36 -10.99
CA LYS A 124 3.45 -6.43 -10.19
C LYS A 124 4.52 -7.20 -9.40
N SER A 125 5.62 -7.56 -10.04
CA SER A 125 6.74 -8.26 -9.41
C SER A 125 7.40 -7.41 -8.32
N PHE A 126 7.59 -6.12 -8.58
CA PHE A 126 8.08 -5.15 -7.60
C PHE A 126 7.18 -5.11 -6.36
N PHE A 127 5.86 -4.98 -6.53
CA PHE A 127 4.92 -4.95 -5.40
C PHE A 127 4.94 -6.26 -4.60
N GLN A 128 5.04 -7.42 -5.27
CA GLN A 128 5.12 -8.72 -4.59
C GLN A 128 6.38 -8.81 -3.71
N GLU A 129 7.55 -8.42 -4.23
CA GLU A 129 8.79 -8.45 -3.44
C GLU A 129 8.79 -7.43 -2.29
N VAL A 130 8.25 -6.22 -2.52
CA VAL A 130 8.09 -5.24 -1.44
C VAL A 130 7.10 -5.72 -0.38
N HIS A 131 6.03 -6.41 -0.78
CA HIS A 131 5.07 -7.02 0.15
C HIS A 131 5.74 -8.06 1.06
N GLU A 132 6.60 -8.92 0.53
CA GLU A 132 7.36 -9.87 1.35
C GLU A 132 8.28 -9.17 2.36
N LEU A 133 8.91 -8.06 1.97
CA LEU A 133 9.73 -7.25 2.88
C LEU A 133 8.88 -6.57 3.95
N TYR A 134 7.70 -6.05 3.57
CA TYR A 134 6.75 -5.45 4.49
C TYR A 134 6.26 -6.45 5.54
N ILE A 135 5.91 -7.68 5.14
CA ILE A 135 5.50 -8.75 6.06
C ILE A 135 6.60 -9.02 7.11
N LYS A 136 7.87 -9.04 6.72
CA LYS A 136 8.99 -9.25 7.66
C LYS A 136 9.07 -8.16 8.73
N ILE A 137 8.74 -6.92 8.38
CA ILE A 137 8.65 -5.81 9.35
C ILE A 137 7.41 -5.95 10.20
N PHE A 138 6.27 -6.29 9.59
CA PHE A 138 5.00 -6.45 10.29
C PHE A 138 5.02 -7.56 11.33
N LEU A 139 5.76 -8.65 11.06
CA LEU A 139 5.95 -9.76 12.00
C LEU A 139 6.98 -9.47 13.11
N ASN A 140 7.66 -8.33 13.07
CA ASN A 140 8.56 -7.94 14.13
C ASN A 140 7.75 -7.50 15.36
N PRO A 141 7.90 -8.16 16.54
CA PRO A 141 7.15 -7.79 17.74
C PRO A 141 7.45 -6.38 18.27
N LEU A 142 8.56 -5.77 17.84
CA LEU A 142 8.93 -4.39 18.19
C LEU A 142 8.32 -3.35 17.25
N TYR A 143 7.72 -3.79 16.13
CA TYR A 143 7.09 -2.88 15.19
C TYR A 143 5.67 -2.55 15.64
N LEU A 144 5.38 -1.27 15.77
CA LEU A 144 4.05 -0.79 16.09
C LEU A 144 3.25 -0.64 14.78
N PRO A 145 2.13 -1.36 14.58
CA PRO A 145 1.32 -1.22 13.39
C PRO A 145 0.87 0.23 13.17
N GLY A 146 1.09 0.76 11.97
CA GLY A 146 0.77 2.15 11.61
C GLY A 146 1.87 3.17 11.94
N SER A 147 2.95 2.76 12.61
CA SER A 147 4.14 3.62 12.76
C SER A 147 4.92 3.73 11.45
N ARG A 148 5.62 4.86 11.26
CA ARG A 148 6.48 5.07 10.09
C ARG A 148 7.59 4.03 10.04
N ILE A 149 7.85 3.49 8.85
CA ILE A 149 8.94 2.55 8.62
C ILE A 149 10.23 3.36 8.46
N THR A 150 11.11 3.29 9.46
CA THR A 150 12.40 4.02 9.50
C THR A 150 13.61 3.11 9.24
N SER A 151 13.39 1.84 8.91
CA SER A 151 14.48 0.87 8.73
C SER A 151 15.29 1.15 7.46
N SER A 152 16.59 1.41 7.64
CA SER A 152 17.54 1.61 6.52
C SER A 152 17.68 0.38 5.62
N HIS A 153 17.60 -0.83 6.20
CA HIS A 153 17.65 -2.09 5.45
C HIS A 153 16.46 -2.24 4.51
N PHE A 154 15.28 -1.82 4.96
CA PHE A 154 14.08 -1.82 4.14
C PHE A 154 14.24 -0.84 2.98
N ASP A 155 14.63 0.40 3.26
CA ASP A 155 14.79 1.44 2.22
C ASP A 155 15.81 1.03 1.15
N THR A 156 16.97 0.52 1.56
CA THR A 156 18.02 0.06 0.64
C THR A 156 17.49 -1.05 -0.29
N LYS A 157 16.72 -1.98 0.26
CA LYS A 157 16.12 -3.05 -0.54
C LYS A 157 15.04 -2.55 -1.49
N VAL A 158 14.12 -1.70 -1.04
CA VAL A 158 13.08 -1.13 -1.91
C VAL A 158 13.71 -0.37 -3.08
N ARG A 159 14.76 0.42 -2.83
CA ARG A 159 15.50 1.12 -3.89
C ARG A 159 16.20 0.17 -4.86
N ALA A 160 16.77 -0.93 -4.37
CA ALA A 160 17.38 -1.95 -5.21
C ALA A 160 16.35 -2.65 -6.10
N LEU A 161 15.16 -2.96 -5.56
CA LEU A 161 14.05 -3.55 -6.30
C LEU A 161 13.50 -2.60 -7.36
N ALA A 162 13.35 -1.32 -7.02
CA ALA A 162 12.94 -0.31 -7.97
C ALA A 162 13.88 -0.25 -9.18
N ARG A 163 15.19 -0.22 -8.96
CA ARG A 163 16.19 -0.22 -10.05
C ARG A 163 16.14 -1.47 -10.93
N LYS A 164 15.60 -2.58 -10.41
CA LYS A 164 15.50 -3.86 -11.12
C LYS A 164 14.22 -3.95 -11.96
N TYR A 165 13.12 -3.35 -11.50
CA TYR A 165 11.77 -3.57 -12.05
C TYR A 165 11.10 -2.34 -12.68
N LEU A 166 11.54 -1.12 -12.32
CA LEU A 166 10.97 0.17 -12.75
C LEU A 166 11.93 0.93 -13.66
#